data_AF-A0A952LAG7-F1
#
_entry.id   AF-A0A952LAG7-F1
#
_cell.length_a   1.000
_cell.length_b   1.000
_cell.length_c   1.000
_cell.angle_alpha   90.00
_cell.angle_beta   90.00
_cell.angle_gamma   90.00
#
_symmetry.space_group_name_H-M   'P 1'
#
loop_
_entity.id
_entity.type
_entity.pdbx_description
1 polymer ?
#
loop_
_entity_poly.entity_id
_entity_poly.type
_entity_poly.pdbx_seq_one_letter_code
_entity_poly.pdbx_strand_id
1 'polypeptide(L)'
;MPSTLNPYLNFRASAREAMDFYQSVFGGEVQRSTFAEYQMAQDPADNDLIMHSQLTSPAGFTLMAADVPAHMDFNEGTNISISLSGDDEAELTGYWDKLVDGGTVVEQLAKAPWGDSFG
;
A
#
# COMPACT_ATOMS: atom_id res chain seq x y z
N MET A 1 -11.09 22.66 -0.54
CA MET A 1 -9.97 21.71 -0.68
C MET A 1 -10.09 21.02 -2.03
N PRO A 2 -9.00 20.79 -2.78
CA PRO A 2 -9.05 19.98 -3.98
C PRO A 2 -9.47 18.54 -3.64
N SER A 3 -10.06 17.84 -4.59
CA SER A 3 -10.35 16.40 -4.44
C SER A 3 -9.06 15.60 -4.61
N THR A 4 -8.87 14.54 -3.82
CA THR A 4 -7.72 13.62 -3.90
C THR A 4 -8.16 12.21 -4.25
N LEU A 5 -7.35 11.51 -5.04
CA LEU A 5 -7.54 10.09 -5.36
C LEU A 5 -6.45 9.31 -4.64
N ASN A 6 -6.85 8.29 -3.89
CA ASN A 6 -5.94 7.50 -3.08
C ASN A 6 -6.22 6.01 -3.33
N PRO A 7 -5.21 5.22 -3.72
CA PRO A 7 -5.37 3.77 -3.82
C PRO A 7 -5.76 3.17 -2.47
N TYR A 8 -6.68 2.20 -2.50
CA TYR A 8 -7.14 1.48 -1.32
C TYR A 8 -6.94 -0.02 -1.54
N LEU A 9 -6.03 -0.61 -0.77
CA LEU A 9 -5.65 -2.01 -0.86
C LEU A 9 -6.42 -2.83 0.17
N ASN A 10 -6.84 -4.03 -0.25
CA ASN A 10 -7.48 -4.99 0.63
C ASN A 10 -6.56 -6.19 0.83
N PHE A 11 -6.44 -6.65 2.06
CA PHE A 11 -5.63 -7.80 2.45
C PHE A 11 -6.45 -8.84 3.20
N ARG A 12 -5.88 -10.04 3.33
CA ARG A 12 -6.45 -11.08 4.18
C ARG A 12 -5.59 -11.27 5.42
N ALA A 13 -5.90 -10.47 6.46
CA ALA A 13 -5.23 -10.47 7.75
C ALA A 13 -3.72 -10.17 7.68
N SER A 14 -3.32 -9.30 6.73
CA SER A 14 -1.92 -8.90 6.53
C SER A 14 -1.76 -7.40 6.24
N ALA A 15 -2.81 -6.60 6.42
CA ALA A 15 -2.74 -5.16 6.15
C ALA A 15 -1.76 -4.45 7.09
N ARG A 16 -1.62 -4.92 8.34
CA ARG A 16 -0.67 -4.34 9.30
C ARG A 16 0.76 -4.45 8.79
N GLU A 17 1.17 -5.67 8.46
CA GLU A 17 2.50 -6.01 7.96
C GLU A 17 2.77 -5.32 6.62
N ALA A 18 1.78 -5.30 5.72
CA ALA A 18 1.89 -4.59 4.45
C ALA A 18 2.13 -3.09 4.65
N MET A 19 1.40 -2.46 5.58
CA MET A 19 1.56 -1.03 5.85
C MET A 19 2.87 -0.71 6.58
N ASP A 20 3.36 -1.59 7.45
CA ASP A 20 4.70 -1.47 8.04
C ASP A 20 5.79 -1.55 6.96
N PHE A 21 5.65 -2.47 6.00
CA PHE A 21 6.54 -2.55 4.85
C PHE A 21 6.49 -1.26 4.01
N TYR A 22 5.31 -0.79 3.60
CA TYR A 22 5.18 0.44 2.82
C TYR A 22 5.71 1.67 3.57
N GLN A 23 5.55 1.75 4.88
CA GLN A 23 6.17 2.80 5.69
C GLN A 23 7.71 2.72 5.65
N SER A 24 8.29 1.52 5.69
CA SER A 24 9.75 1.36 5.57
C SER A 24 10.30 1.77 4.19
N VAL A 25 9.48 1.60 3.15
CA VAL A 25 9.80 1.99 1.77
C VAL A 25 9.72 3.51 1.62
N PHE A 26 8.53 4.07 1.88
CA PHE A 26 8.17 5.45 1.57
C PHE A 26 8.40 6.45 2.71
N GLY A 27 8.75 5.96 3.91
CA GLY A 27 8.79 6.78 5.12
C GLY A 27 7.39 7.22 5.56
N GLY A 28 7.31 8.29 6.34
CA GLY A 28 6.04 8.91 6.74
C GLY A 28 5.36 8.26 7.95
N GLU A 29 4.08 8.58 8.12
CA GLU A 29 3.28 8.17 9.27
C GLU A 29 2.13 7.26 8.83
N VAL A 30 1.99 6.13 9.52
CA VAL A 30 0.85 5.25 9.35
C VAL A 30 -0.12 5.42 10.50
N GLN A 31 -1.35 5.80 10.16
CA GLN A 31 -2.50 5.75 11.07
C GLN A 31 -3.24 4.45 10.83
N ARG A 32 -3.66 3.79 11.92
CA ARG A 32 -4.34 2.50 11.86
C ARG A 32 -5.47 2.47 12.88
N SER A 33 -6.52 1.78 12.52
CA SER A 33 -7.61 1.44 13.42
C SER A 33 -8.05 0.01 13.22
N THR A 34 -8.28 -0.66 14.33
CA THR A 34 -8.76 -2.05 14.35
C THR A 34 -10.30 -2.11 14.38
N PHE A 35 -10.87 -3.27 14.06
CA PHE A 35 -12.31 -3.50 14.21
C PHE A 35 -12.75 -3.40 15.69
N ALA A 36 -11.89 -3.80 16.63
CA ALA A 36 -12.18 -3.73 18.06
C ALA A 36 -12.34 -2.28 18.57
N GLU A 37 -11.50 -1.34 18.12
CA GLU A 37 -11.57 0.08 18.50
C GLU A 37 -12.94 0.71 18.20
N TYR A 38 -13.58 0.25 17.12
CA TYR A 38 -14.87 0.75 16.67
C TYR A 38 -16.06 -0.15 17.05
N GLN A 39 -15.82 -1.24 17.78
CA GLN A 39 -16.85 -2.24 18.13
C GLN A 39 -17.57 -2.82 16.90
N MET A 40 -16.83 -2.98 15.80
CA MET A 40 -17.37 -3.45 14.51
C MET A 40 -17.00 -4.90 14.18
N ALA A 41 -16.26 -5.58 15.06
CA ALA A 41 -15.95 -7.00 14.90
C ALA A 41 -17.22 -7.86 15.03
N GLN A 42 -17.49 -8.70 14.03
CA GLN A 42 -18.60 -9.66 14.07
C GLN A 42 -18.20 -10.98 14.76
N ASP A 43 -16.92 -11.33 14.69
CA ASP A 43 -16.30 -12.45 15.40
C ASP A 43 -15.13 -11.92 16.25
N PRO A 44 -14.91 -12.43 17.48
CA PRO A 44 -13.73 -12.09 18.27
C PRO A 44 -12.38 -12.27 17.54
N ALA A 45 -12.30 -13.17 16.56
CA ALA A 45 -11.12 -13.36 15.72
C ALA A 45 -10.83 -12.17 14.81
N ASP A 46 -11.83 -11.34 14.51
CA ASP A 46 -11.69 -10.15 13.66
C ASP A 46 -11.20 -8.92 14.45
N ASN A 47 -11.13 -8.99 15.78
CA ASN A 47 -10.83 -7.83 16.63
C ASN A 47 -9.54 -7.11 16.27
N ASP A 48 -8.47 -7.86 15.98
CA ASP A 48 -7.13 -7.32 15.72
C ASP A 48 -6.91 -6.95 14.24
N LEU A 49 -7.87 -7.29 13.36
CA LEU A 49 -7.82 -6.94 11.94
C LEU A 49 -7.83 -5.43 11.77
N ILE A 50 -7.10 -4.93 10.77
CA ILE A 50 -7.12 -3.53 10.40
C ILE A 50 -8.45 -3.22 9.71
N MET A 51 -9.29 -2.43 10.35
CA MET A 51 -10.52 -1.91 9.73
C MET A 51 -10.19 -0.81 8.71
N HIS A 52 -9.24 0.05 9.06
CA HIS A 52 -8.76 1.11 8.19
C HIS A 52 -7.32 1.49 8.54
N SER A 53 -6.52 1.76 7.53
CA SER A 53 -5.19 2.35 7.70
C SER A 53 -4.87 3.29 6.55
N GLN A 54 -4.03 4.27 6.86
CA GLN A 54 -3.58 5.30 5.94
C GLN A 54 -2.11 5.60 6.20
N LEU A 55 -1.30 5.50 5.15
CA LEU A 55 0.07 5.99 5.11
C LEU A 55 0.07 7.33 4.37
N THR A 56 0.57 8.37 5.01
CA THR A 56 0.87 9.66 4.36
C THR A 56 2.38 9.79 4.22
N SER A 57 2.88 9.81 2.98
CA SER A 57 4.31 9.96 2.70
C SER A 57 4.79 11.41 2.87
N PRO A 58 6.09 11.63 3.14
CA PRO A 58 6.67 12.99 3.12
C PRO A 58 6.57 13.67 1.75
N ALA A 59 6.50 12.89 0.66
CA ALA A 59 6.30 13.36 -0.71
C ALA A 59 4.85 13.76 -1.01
N GLY A 60 3.91 13.58 -0.07
CA GLY A 60 2.54 14.08 -0.16
C GLY A 60 1.52 13.14 -0.79
N PHE A 61 1.93 11.95 -1.26
CA PHE A 61 0.99 10.92 -1.69
C PHE A 61 0.50 10.05 -0.51
N THR A 62 -0.66 9.43 -0.69
CA THR A 62 -1.32 8.60 0.33
C THR A 62 -1.59 7.19 -0.19
N LEU A 63 -1.35 6.18 0.65
CA LEU A 63 -1.74 4.80 0.42
C LEU A 63 -2.67 4.35 1.55
N MET A 64 -3.80 3.73 1.23
CA MET A 64 -4.73 3.21 2.22
C MET A 64 -4.85 1.70 2.14
N ALA A 65 -5.13 1.06 3.28
CA ALA A 65 -5.36 -0.37 3.33
C ALA A 65 -6.33 -0.81 4.44
N ALA A 66 -6.97 -1.96 4.24
CA ALA A 66 -7.70 -2.67 5.28
C ALA A 66 -7.59 -4.19 5.12
N ASP A 67 -7.89 -4.91 6.19
CA ASP A 67 -8.14 -6.33 6.17
C ASP A 67 -9.61 -6.60 5.87
N VAL A 68 -9.85 -7.60 5.03
CA VAL A 68 -11.18 -8.13 4.76
C VAL A 68 -11.46 -9.27 5.74
N PRO A 69 -12.50 -9.20 6.58
CA PRO A 69 -12.89 -10.29 7.47
C PRO A 69 -13.21 -11.59 6.72
N ALA A 70 -12.95 -12.75 7.34
CA ALA A 70 -13.05 -14.06 6.67
C ALA A 70 -14.45 -14.38 6.11
N HIS A 71 -15.50 -13.80 6.70
CA HIS A 71 -16.89 -13.97 6.27
C HIS A 71 -17.25 -13.17 5.01
N MET A 72 -16.40 -12.25 4.56
CA MET A 72 -16.59 -11.45 3.35
C MET A 72 -15.76 -11.99 2.19
N ASP A 73 -16.33 -11.87 0.98
CA ASP A 73 -15.63 -12.19 -0.27
C ASP A 73 -14.39 -11.29 -0.43
N PHE A 74 -13.28 -11.91 -0.79
CA PHE A 74 -12.02 -11.23 -1.08
C PHE A 74 -11.49 -11.72 -2.42
N ASN A 75 -11.23 -10.78 -3.31
CA ASN A 75 -10.54 -11.04 -4.55
C ASN A 75 -9.10 -10.59 -4.38
N GLU A 76 -8.20 -11.57 -4.27
CA GLU A 76 -6.77 -11.33 -4.15
C GLU A 76 -6.17 -10.92 -5.51
N GLY A 77 -5.30 -9.93 -5.51
CA GLY A 77 -4.42 -9.66 -6.65
C GLY A 77 -5.06 -8.92 -7.85
N THR A 78 -4.50 -9.20 -9.03
CA THR A 78 -3.95 -8.29 -10.06
C THR A 78 -4.94 -7.49 -10.92
N ASN A 79 -6.08 -7.09 -10.38
CA ASN A 79 -7.07 -6.33 -11.17
C ASN A 79 -6.64 -4.87 -11.43
N ILE A 80 -5.68 -4.37 -10.65
CA ILE A 80 -5.18 -3.00 -10.73
C ILE A 80 -3.66 -2.98 -10.49
N SER A 81 -2.99 -2.01 -11.10
CA SER A 81 -1.61 -1.61 -10.76
C SER A 81 -1.62 -0.19 -10.22
N ILE A 82 -0.80 0.08 -9.20
CA ILE A 82 -0.59 1.43 -8.66
C ILE A 82 0.69 1.98 -9.27
N SER A 83 0.57 3.09 -10.00
CA SER A 83 1.73 3.79 -10.56
C SER A 83 2.26 4.81 -9.57
N LEU A 84 3.56 4.76 -9.31
CA LEU A 84 4.31 5.84 -8.66
C LEU A 84 5.16 6.54 -9.71
N SER A 85 5.03 7.85 -9.83
CA SER A 85 5.67 8.62 -10.90
C SER A 85 6.12 9.97 -10.37
N GLY A 86 7.20 10.49 -10.92
CA GLY A 86 7.81 11.76 -10.50
C GLY A 86 9.06 12.07 -11.31
N ASP A 87 9.67 13.22 -11.02
CA ASP A 87 10.82 13.72 -11.78
C ASP A 87 12.17 13.46 -11.08
N ASP A 88 12.16 12.98 -9.83
CA ASP A 88 13.37 12.63 -9.08
C ASP A 88 13.72 11.14 -9.28
N GLU A 89 14.61 10.88 -10.24
CA GLU A 89 15.07 9.53 -10.58
C GLU A 89 15.76 8.83 -9.39
N ALA A 90 16.47 9.56 -8.54
CA ALA A 90 17.18 8.97 -7.40
C ALA A 90 16.20 8.52 -6.31
N GLU A 91 15.18 9.34 -6.03
CA GLU A 91 14.12 8.99 -5.10
C GLU A 91 13.33 7.77 -5.59
N LEU A 92 12.89 7.77 -6.85
CA LEU A 92 12.13 6.67 -7.45
C LEU A 92 12.94 5.37 -7.48
N THR A 93 14.23 5.44 -7.82
CA THR A 93 15.12 4.27 -7.78
C THR A 93 15.29 3.75 -6.34
N GLY A 94 15.38 4.65 -5.36
CA GLY A 94 15.42 4.26 -3.94
C GLY A 94 14.15 3.57 -3.46
N TYR A 95 12.97 3.98 -3.93
CA TYR A 95 11.72 3.25 -3.67
C TYR A 95 11.70 1.90 -4.37
N TRP A 96 12.10 1.85 -5.64
CA TRP A 96 12.21 0.63 -6.42
C TRP A 96 13.05 -0.44 -5.70
N ASP A 97 14.28 -0.09 -5.31
CA ASP A 97 15.22 -1.02 -4.68
C ASP A 97 14.66 -1.65 -3.39
N LYS A 98 13.86 -0.90 -2.63
CA LYS A 98 13.20 -1.42 -1.43
C LYS A 98 11.94 -2.23 -1.75
N LEU A 99 11.17 -1.84 -2.77
CA LEU A 99 9.94 -2.54 -3.17
C LEU A 99 10.22 -3.92 -3.75
N VAL A 100 11.35 -4.08 -4.44
CA VAL A 100 11.74 -5.38 -5.01
C VAL A 100 12.29 -6.36 -3.98
N ASP A 101 12.66 -5.91 -2.78
CA ASP A 101 13.07 -6.79 -1.69
C ASP A 101 11.89 -7.63 -1.19
N GLY A 102 11.94 -8.94 -1.41
CA GLY A 102 10.84 -9.86 -1.15
C GLY A 102 9.68 -9.78 -2.16
N GLY A 103 9.78 -8.90 -3.16
CA GLY A 103 8.79 -8.75 -4.24
C GLY A 103 9.03 -9.70 -5.42
N THR A 104 8.05 -9.75 -6.33
CA THR A 104 8.22 -10.38 -7.65
C THR A 104 8.33 -9.30 -8.71
N VAL A 105 9.51 -9.19 -9.32
CA VAL A 105 9.76 -8.25 -10.43
C VAL A 105 9.12 -8.80 -11.69
N VAL A 106 8.10 -8.09 -12.21
CA VAL A 106 7.41 -8.45 -13.46
C VAL A 106 8.08 -7.82 -14.67
N GLU A 107 8.48 -6.55 -14.55
CA GLU A 107 9.27 -5.79 -15.51
C GLU A 107 10.42 -5.16 -14.73
N GLN A 108 11.63 -5.05 -15.31
CA GLN A 108 12.77 -4.49 -14.59
C GLN A 108 12.83 -2.98 -14.81
N LEU A 109 13.04 -2.19 -13.76
CA LEU A 109 13.30 -0.75 -13.91
C LEU A 109 14.51 -0.52 -14.81
N ALA A 110 14.26 0.05 -16.00
CA ALA A 110 15.25 0.32 -17.01
C ALA A 110 14.90 1.59 -17.81
N LYS A 111 15.87 2.15 -18.52
CA LYS A 111 15.61 3.25 -19.47
C LYS A 111 14.73 2.75 -20.60
N ALA A 112 13.55 3.34 -20.72
CA ALA A 112 12.58 3.06 -21.74
C ALA A 112 12.93 3.77 -23.07
N PRO A 113 12.40 3.29 -24.21
CA PRO A 113 12.67 3.90 -25.53
C PRO A 113 12.25 5.37 -25.67
N TRP A 114 11.35 5.85 -24.81
CA TRP A 114 10.89 7.24 -24.80
C TRP A 114 11.75 8.19 -23.94
N GLY A 115 12.80 7.68 -23.28
CA GLY A 115 13.81 8.47 -22.56
C GLY A 115 13.71 8.42 -21.04
N ASP A 116 12.54 8.09 -20.49
CA ASP A 116 12.34 7.94 -19.04
C ASP A 116 12.74 6.55 -18.54
N SER A 117 12.73 6.34 -17.22
CA SER A 117 12.88 5.03 -16.60
C SER A 117 11.50 4.40 -16.33
N PHE A 118 11.32 3.12 -16.62
CA PHE A 118 10.08 2.37 -16.42
C PHE A 118 10.38 0.91 -16.05
N GLY A 119 9.56 0.33 -15.17
CA GLY A 119 9.62 -1.06 -14.72
C GLY A 119 8.62 -1.35 -13.62
#